data_AF-A0A183EUI7-F1
#
_entry.id   AF-A0A183EUI7-F1
#
_cell.length_a   1.000
_cell.length_b   1.000
_cell.length_c   1.000
_cell.angle_alpha   90.00
_cell.angle_beta   90.00
_cell.angle_gamma   90.00
#
_symmetry.space_group_name_H-M   'P 1'
#
loop_
_entity.id
_entity.type
_entity.pdbx_description
1 polymer ?
#
loop_
_entity_poly.entity_id
_entity_poly.type
_entity_poly.pdbx_seq_one_letter_code
_entity_poly.pdbx_strand_id
1 'polypeptide(L)'
;MKTEKVAEDLGGCSALKKDNYWINEVDALFMEVLKNPRLRSFVCVNTNGAEVLCDISRYLAYIMTAEEVSERLRMPLSEVTPQCFDIVHEEQAKELYGKLVAMNGLEHIASSKIPEPPTYTNGWK
;
A
#
# COMPACT_ATOMS: atom_id res chain seq x y z
N MET A 1 -6.21 -6.19 48.16
CA MET A 1 -5.80 -6.64 46.81
C MET A 1 -7.05 -7.08 46.06
N LYS A 2 -7.46 -6.29 45.06
CA LYS A 2 -8.34 -6.69 43.96
C LYS A 2 -8.21 -5.58 42.91
N THR A 3 -7.26 -5.76 42.02
CA THR A 3 -7.10 -4.99 40.79
C THR A 3 -8.14 -5.52 39.81
N GLU A 4 -9.20 -4.75 39.60
CA GLU A 4 -10.16 -5.03 38.53
C GLU A 4 -9.73 -4.24 37.30
N LYS A 5 -9.33 -5.00 36.29
CA LYS A 5 -8.86 -4.58 34.98
C LYS A 5 -10.08 -4.63 34.06
N VAL A 6 -10.55 -3.48 33.59
CA VAL A 6 -11.47 -3.43 32.44
C VAL A 6 -11.01 -2.29 31.54
N ALA A 7 -10.09 -2.62 30.65
CA ALA A 7 -9.85 -1.85 29.44
C ALA A 7 -10.67 -2.54 28.35
N GLU A 8 -11.94 -2.15 28.24
CA GLU A 8 -12.80 -2.45 27.10
C GLU A 8 -13.23 -1.09 26.54
N ASP A 9 -12.52 -0.59 25.53
CA ASP A 9 -13.14 0.10 24.39
C ASP A 9 -12.14 0.40 23.23
N LEU A 10 -11.35 -0.60 22.82
CA LEU A 10 -10.72 -0.55 21.49
C LEU A 10 -11.66 -1.23 20.50
N GLY A 11 -12.54 -0.40 19.95
CA GLY A 11 -13.58 -0.77 19.01
C GLY A 11 -13.06 -1.65 17.86
N GLY A 12 -13.71 -2.81 17.73
CA GLY A 12 -14.21 -3.31 16.46
C GLY A 12 -13.19 -3.50 15.34
N CYS A 13 -12.25 -4.43 15.52
CA CYS A 13 -11.42 -4.99 14.45
C CYS A 13 -12.24 -5.93 13.53
N SER A 14 -13.36 -5.45 12.98
CA SER A 14 -14.31 -6.26 12.20
C SER A 14 -14.58 -5.74 10.77
N ALA A 15 -13.72 -4.88 10.23
CA ALA A 15 -13.81 -4.39 8.85
C ALA A 15 -12.82 -5.05 7.86
N LEU A 16 -11.82 -5.81 8.35
CA LEU A 16 -10.55 -6.06 7.66
C LEU A 16 -10.54 -7.11 6.53
N LYS A 17 -11.67 -7.74 6.17
CA LYS A 17 -11.66 -8.77 5.10
C LYS A 17 -11.69 -8.23 3.68
N LYS A 18 -11.92 -6.93 3.49
CA LYS A 18 -11.99 -6.27 2.17
C LYS A 18 -10.68 -5.56 1.78
N ASP A 19 -9.78 -5.35 2.73
CA ASP A 19 -8.70 -4.37 2.58
C ASP A 19 -7.50 -4.90 1.77
N ASN A 20 -7.19 -6.20 1.83
CA ASN A 20 -6.10 -6.77 1.03
C ASN A 20 -6.42 -6.90 -0.46
N TYR A 21 -7.66 -6.69 -0.90
CA TYR A 21 -8.02 -6.81 -2.31
C TYR A 21 -7.37 -5.71 -3.16
N TRP A 22 -7.41 -4.47 -2.67
CA TRP A 22 -6.85 -3.34 -3.40
C TRP A 22 -5.32 -3.41 -3.52
N ILE A 23 -4.63 -3.81 -2.45
CA ILE A 23 -3.17 -3.98 -2.46
C ILE A 23 -2.77 -4.99 -3.55
N ASN A 24 -3.46 -6.13 -3.63
CA ASN A 24 -3.20 -7.14 -4.66
C ASN A 24 -3.40 -6.59 -6.10
N GLU A 25 -4.40 -5.74 -6.32
CA GLU A 25 -4.63 -5.10 -7.62
C GLU A 25 -3.52 -4.08 -7.96
N VAL A 26 -3.05 -3.33 -6.97
CA VAL A 26 -1.93 -2.38 -7.14
C VAL A 26 -0.62 -3.11 -7.41
N ASP A 27 -0.34 -4.21 -6.69
CA ASP A 27 0.82 -5.06 -6.94
C ASP A 27 0.79 -5.65 -8.35
N ALA A 28 -0.39 -6.08 -8.82
CA ALA A 28 -0.58 -6.55 -10.18
C ALA A 28 -0.29 -5.45 -11.22
N LEU A 29 -0.78 -4.22 -10.98
CA LEU A 29 -0.48 -3.06 -11.82
C LEU A 29 1.02 -2.76 -11.84
N PHE A 30 1.69 -2.77 -10.69
CA PHE A 30 3.13 -2.53 -10.58
C PHE A 30 3.94 -3.59 -11.34
N MET A 31 3.55 -4.86 -11.21
CA MET A 31 4.13 -5.96 -11.97
C MET A 31 3.91 -5.78 -13.47
N GLU A 32 2.74 -5.30 -13.89
CA GLU A 32 2.43 -5.00 -15.29
C GLU A 32 3.30 -3.86 -15.82
N VAL A 33 3.43 -2.77 -15.06
CA VAL A 33 4.29 -1.62 -15.39
C VAL A 33 5.75 -2.06 -15.63
N LEU A 34 6.28 -2.96 -14.79
CA LEU A 34 7.65 -3.45 -14.95
C LEU A 34 7.81 -4.41 -16.13
N LYS A 35 6.83 -5.28 -16.36
CA LYS A 35 6.90 -6.36 -17.38
C LYS A 35 6.54 -5.89 -18.78
N ASN A 36 5.59 -4.96 -18.92
CA ASN A 36 5.12 -4.47 -20.20
C ASN A 36 6.06 -3.38 -20.74
N PRO A 37 6.78 -3.60 -21.87
CA PRO A 37 7.75 -2.63 -22.38
C PRO A 37 7.12 -1.28 -22.76
N ARG A 38 5.84 -1.26 -23.17
CA ARG A 38 5.15 -0.02 -23.53
C ARG A 38 4.87 0.82 -22.28
N LEU A 39 4.33 0.20 -21.22
CA LEU A 39 4.10 0.88 -19.95
C LEU A 39 5.41 1.32 -19.31
N ARG A 40 6.41 0.44 -19.27
CA ARG A 40 7.73 0.78 -18.75
C ARG A 40 8.35 1.97 -19.49
N SER A 41 8.25 2.01 -20.81
CA SER A 41 8.76 3.14 -21.60
C SER A 41 7.98 4.42 -21.32
N PHE A 42 6.64 4.34 -21.23
CA PHE A 42 5.80 5.47 -20.87
C PHE A 42 6.16 6.04 -19.49
N VAL A 43 6.26 5.19 -18.47
CA VAL A 43 6.65 5.61 -17.12
C VAL A 43 8.04 6.24 -17.15
N CYS A 44 9.01 5.62 -17.82
CA CYS A 44 10.40 6.11 -17.89
C CYS A 44 10.53 7.53 -18.49
N VAL A 45 9.71 7.89 -19.49
CA VAL A 45 9.78 9.22 -20.13
C VAL A 45 9.07 10.33 -19.35
N ASN A 46 8.33 9.99 -18.27
CA ASN A 46 7.75 10.97 -17.37
C ASN A 46 8.81 11.53 -16.40
N THR A 47 8.52 12.69 -15.80
CA THR A 47 9.38 13.28 -14.76
C THR A 47 9.57 12.29 -13.61
N ASN A 48 10.84 12.05 -13.25
CA ASN A 48 11.26 11.06 -12.25
C ASN A 48 10.80 9.61 -12.55
N GLY A 49 10.42 9.32 -13.79
CA GLY A 49 9.90 8.02 -14.22
C GLY A 49 10.84 6.84 -13.96
N ALA A 50 12.14 7.03 -14.23
CA ALA A 50 13.15 6.01 -13.96
C ALA A 50 13.26 5.70 -12.45
N GLU A 51 13.14 6.71 -11.59
CA GLU A 51 13.13 6.54 -10.14
C GLU A 51 11.88 5.79 -9.69
N VAL A 52 10.71 6.12 -10.23
CA VAL A 52 9.44 5.41 -9.96
C VAL A 52 9.55 3.93 -10.31
N LEU A 53 10.16 3.59 -11.46
CA LEU A 53 10.39 2.19 -11.84
C LEU A 53 11.33 1.46 -10.87
N CYS A 54 12.39 2.12 -10.41
CA CYS A 54 13.28 1.59 -9.39
C CYS A 54 12.55 1.37 -8.06
N ASP A 55 11.75 2.33 -7.63
CA ASP A 55 11.00 2.25 -6.38
C ASP A 55 9.95 1.14 -6.40
N ILE A 56 9.21 0.99 -7.51
CA ILE A 56 8.28 -0.12 -7.72
C ILE A 56 9.01 -1.46 -7.66
N SER A 57 10.16 -1.57 -8.33
CA SER A 57 10.96 -2.80 -8.29
C SER A 57 11.48 -3.12 -6.89
N ARG A 58 11.84 -2.11 -6.10
CA ARG A 58 12.28 -2.30 -4.71
C ARG A 58 11.11 -2.75 -3.85
N TYR A 59 9.98 -2.05 -3.93
CA TYR A 59 8.76 -2.38 -3.19
C TYR A 59 8.33 -3.84 -3.41
N LEU A 60 8.27 -4.30 -4.66
CA LEU A 60 7.85 -5.67 -4.99
C LEU A 60 8.85 -6.76 -4.53
N ALA A 61 10.13 -6.41 -4.39
CA ALA A 61 11.18 -7.36 -3.99
C ALA A 61 11.47 -7.32 -2.48
N TYR A 62 10.98 -6.31 -1.79
CA TYR A 62 11.36 -6.02 -0.42
C TYR A 62 10.59 -6.87 0.58
N ILE A 63 11.32 -7.50 1.49
CA ILE A 63 10.78 -8.24 2.61
C ILE A 63 10.96 -7.37 3.84
N MET A 64 9.86 -6.81 4.32
CA MET A 64 9.83 -5.94 5.49
C MET A 64 10.05 -6.73 6.78
N THR A 65 10.81 -6.17 7.71
CA THR A 65 11.08 -6.74 9.03
C THR A 65 10.13 -6.20 10.09
N ALA A 66 10.01 -6.90 11.22
CA ALA A 66 9.20 -6.45 12.34
C ALA A 66 9.75 -5.16 12.98
N GLU A 67 11.07 -4.98 12.96
CA GLU A 67 11.76 -3.77 13.41
C GLU A 67 11.38 -2.55 12.55
N GLU A 68 11.37 -2.71 11.23
CA GLU A 68 10.98 -1.63 10.31
C GLU A 68 9.50 -1.27 10.45
N VAL A 69 8.63 -2.25 10.65
CA VAL A 69 7.20 -2.02 10.96
C VAL A 69 7.04 -1.28 12.28
N SER A 70 7.75 -1.72 13.33
CA SER A 70 7.75 -1.09 14.65
C SER A 70 8.18 0.39 14.57
N GLU A 71 9.25 0.68 13.82
CA GLU A 71 9.75 2.03 13.61
C GLU A 71 8.75 2.90 12.84
N ARG A 72 8.20 2.37 11.74
CA ARG A 72 7.29 3.10 10.85
C ARG A 72 5.96 3.43 11.52
N LEU A 73 5.41 2.49 12.27
CA LEU A 73 4.17 2.67 13.04
C LEU A 73 4.39 3.31 14.42
N ARG A 74 5.65 3.56 14.80
CA ARG A 74 6.05 4.12 16.11
C ARG A 74 5.45 3.36 17.29
N MET A 75 5.48 2.03 17.19
CA MET A 75 4.92 1.12 18.21
C MET A 75 5.98 0.17 18.75
N PRO A 76 5.84 -0.36 19.96
CA PRO A 76 6.79 -1.33 20.51
C PRO A 76 6.89 -2.58 19.64
N LEU A 77 8.10 -3.13 19.47
CA LEU A 77 8.33 -4.37 18.69
C LEU A 77 7.47 -5.54 19.21
N SER A 78 7.20 -5.59 20.52
CA SER A 78 6.34 -6.60 21.14
C SER A 78 4.86 -6.51 20.75
N GLU A 79 4.43 -5.38 20.19
CA GLU A 79 3.04 -5.13 19.75
C GLU A 79 2.88 -5.26 18.23
N VAL A 80 3.95 -5.56 17.49
CA VAL A 80 3.88 -5.79 16.05
C VAL A 80 3.10 -7.07 15.78
N THR A 81 1.98 -6.93 15.07
CA THR A 81 1.15 -8.05 14.62
C THR A 81 1.27 -8.22 13.10
N PRO A 82 0.81 -9.35 12.52
CA PRO A 82 0.75 -9.52 11.07
C PRO A 82 -0.02 -8.39 10.36
N GLN A 83 -1.07 -7.85 10.97
CA GLN A 83 -1.85 -6.74 10.38
C GLN A 83 -1.05 -5.44 10.26
N CYS A 84 -0.04 -5.24 11.13
CA CYS A 84 0.83 -4.07 11.03
C CYS A 84 1.64 -4.07 9.73
N PHE A 85 2.01 -5.25 9.21
CA PHE A 85 2.68 -5.36 7.91
C PHE A 85 1.76 -4.92 6.78
N ASP A 86 0.51 -5.37 6.78
CA ASP A 86 -0.49 -4.99 5.77
C ASP A 86 -0.68 -3.47 5.73
N ILE A 87 -0.74 -2.81 6.90
CA ILE A 87 -0.85 -1.35 7.01
C ILE A 87 0.34 -0.64 6.36
N VAL A 88 1.57 -1.03 6.72
CA VAL A 88 2.77 -0.38 6.18
C VAL A 88 2.91 -0.66 4.67
N HIS A 89 2.55 -1.87 4.25
CA HIS A 89 2.52 -2.25 2.84
C HIS A 89 1.52 -1.38 2.06
N GLU A 90 0.31 -1.18 2.59
CA GLU A 90 -0.70 -0.31 1.99
C GLU A 90 -0.24 1.15 1.88
N GLU A 91 0.42 1.68 2.92
CA GLU A 91 0.98 3.04 2.89
C GLU A 91 2.04 3.21 1.80
N GLN A 92 2.95 2.23 1.65
CA GLN A 92 3.95 2.23 0.59
C GLN A 92 3.31 2.10 -0.79
N ALA A 93 2.32 1.22 -0.93
CA ALA A 93 1.55 1.03 -2.16
C ALA A 93 0.87 2.35 -2.58
N LYS A 94 0.23 3.05 -1.64
CA LYS A 94 -0.43 4.35 -1.88
C LYS A 94 0.53 5.43 -2.37
N GLU A 95 1.73 5.50 -1.78
CA GLU A 95 2.73 6.49 -2.19
C GLU A 95 3.15 6.26 -3.65
N LEU A 96 3.48 5.02 -4.01
CA LEU A 96 3.91 4.65 -5.36
C LEU A 96 2.77 4.74 -6.38
N TYR A 97 1.58 4.30 -5.98
CA TYR A 97 0.37 4.45 -6.76
C TYR A 97 0.10 5.91 -7.08
N GLY A 98 0.21 6.81 -6.09
CA GLY A 98 0.07 8.26 -6.27
C GLY A 98 1.02 8.84 -7.32
N LYS A 99 2.29 8.40 -7.29
CA LYS A 99 3.30 8.79 -8.30
C LYS A 99 2.91 8.32 -9.70
N LEU A 100 2.37 7.10 -9.83
CA LEU A 100 1.94 6.53 -11.11
C LEU A 100 0.69 7.23 -11.68
N VAL A 101 -0.37 7.40 -10.88
CA VAL A 101 -1.63 7.98 -11.38
C VAL A 101 -1.51 9.48 -11.67
N ALA A 102 -0.50 10.15 -11.12
CA ALA A 102 -0.16 11.52 -11.49
C ALA A 102 0.40 11.63 -12.93
N MET A 103 0.83 10.52 -13.56
CA MET A 103 1.33 10.52 -14.93
C MET A 103 0.16 10.59 -15.92
N ASN A 104 0.05 11.73 -16.61
CA ASN A 104 -1.02 11.96 -17.57
C ASN A 104 -0.97 10.93 -18.72
N GLY A 105 -2.07 10.18 -18.91
CA GLY A 105 -2.19 9.17 -19.96
C GLY A 105 -1.91 7.73 -19.53
N LEU A 106 -1.64 7.46 -18.24
CA LEU A 106 -1.42 6.10 -17.74
C LEU A 106 -2.62 5.17 -18.05
N GLU A 107 -3.85 5.60 -17.75
CA GLU A 107 -5.08 4.83 -18.03
C GLU A 107 -5.22 4.49 -19.52
N HIS A 108 -4.85 5.43 -20.39
CA HIS A 108 -4.96 5.25 -21.83
C HIS A 108 -3.99 4.18 -22.36
N ILE A 109 -2.80 4.08 -21.77
CA ILE A 109 -1.76 3.14 -22.21
C ILE A 109 -1.92 1.78 -21.52
N ALA A 110 -2.39 1.75 -20.28
CA ALA A 110 -2.63 0.52 -19.52
C ALA A 110 -3.69 -0.37 -20.17
N SER A 111 -4.62 0.21 -20.97
CA SER A 111 -5.73 -0.54 -21.59
C SER A 111 -6.60 -1.30 -20.57
N SER A 112 -6.42 -1.01 -19.28
CA SER A 112 -7.05 -1.62 -18.12
C SER A 112 -7.46 -0.50 -17.16
N LYS A 113 -8.49 -0.76 -16.34
CA LYS A 113 -8.91 0.21 -15.32
C LYS A 113 -7.85 0.24 -14.21
N ILE A 114 -7.35 1.42 -13.89
CA ILE A 114 -6.46 1.59 -12.73
C ILE A 114 -7.27 1.32 -11.46
N PRO A 115 -6.78 0.49 -10.51
CA PRO A 115 -7.49 0.19 -9.28
C PRO A 115 -7.70 1.46 -8.46
N GLU A 116 -8.94 1.75 -8.07
CA GLU A 116 -9.25 2.93 -7.25
C GLU A 116 -8.96 2.64 -5.77
N PRO A 117 -8.28 3.54 -5.05
CA PRO A 117 -8.01 3.34 -3.62
C PRO A 117 -9.32 3.17 -2.84
N PRO A 118 -9.34 2.32 -1.80
CA PRO A 118 -10.54 2.12 -0.99
C PRO A 118 -11.01 3.44 -0.41
N THR A 119 -12.25 3.83 -0.73
CA THR A 119 -12.91 4.98 -0.13
C THR A 119 -13.41 4.59 1.26
N TYR A 120 -12.56 4.72 2.28
CA TYR A 120 -13.04 4.65 3.66
C TYR A 120 -13.88 5.90 3.95
N THR A 121 -15.20 5.78 3.79
CA THR A 121 -16.09 6.74 4.45
C THR A 121 -16.00 6.46 5.93
N ASN A 122 -15.23 7.26 6.67
CA ASN A 122 -15.36 7.33 8.11
C ASN A 122 -16.84 7.66 8.38
N GLY A 123 -17.61 6.67 8.82
CA GLY A 123 -19.05 6.73 9.08
C GLY A 123 -19.43 7.61 10.27
N TRP A 124 -18.73 8.71 10.48
CA TRP A 124 -19.10 9.74 11.45
C TRP A 124 -19.97 10.77 10.72
N LYS A 125 -21.27 10.49 10.68
CA LYS A 125 -22.32 11.51 10.56
C LYS A 125 -22.98 11.68 11.93
#